data_AF-A0A258NWS0-F1
#
_entry.id   AF-A0A258NWS0-F1
#
_cell.length_a   1.000
_cell.length_b   1.000
_cell.length_c   1.000
_cell.angle_alpha   90.00
_cell.angle_beta   90.00
_cell.angle_gamma   90.00
#
_symmetry.space_group_name_H-M   'P 1'
#
loop_
_entity.id
_entity.type
_entity.pdbx_description
1 polymer ?
#
loop_
_entity_poly.entity_id
_entity_poly.type
_entity_poly.pdbx_seq_one_letter_code
_entity_poly.pdbx_strand_id
1 'polypeptide(L)' 'MQLEIGNTYKTRFGGSVLIRGQDDDGRFFGDILDADGAHNRIASFSDHGQYVTGRQTGFDIVEKLVA' A
#
# COMPACT_ATOMS: atom_id res chain seq x y z
N MET A 1 10.25 -3.59 4.90
CA MET A 1 9.14 -3.56 5.88
C MET A 1 8.13 -4.60 5.42
N GLN A 2 7.63 -5.44 6.31
CA GLN A 2 6.62 -6.45 5.97
C GLN A 2 5.22 -5.84 6.08
N LEU A 3 4.38 -6.08 5.08
CA LEU A 3 2.96 -5.68 5.13
C LEU A 3 2.13 -6.66 5.97
N GLU A 4 1.10 -6.12 6.60
CA GLU A 4 0.18 -6.84 7.48
C GLU A 4 -1.25 -6.40 7.17
N ILE A 5 -2.15 -7.37 7.04
CA ILE A 5 -3.57 -7.14 6.79
C ILE A 5 -4.18 -6.35 7.96
N GLY A 6 -5.05 -5.40 7.65
CA GLY A 6 -5.75 -4.54 8.62
C GLY A 6 -4.97 -3.31 9.07
N ASN A 7 -3.73 -3.14 8.59
CA ASN A 7 -2.93 -1.95 8.91
C ASN A 7 -2.95 -0.93 7.77
N THR A 8 -2.77 0.33 8.16
CA THR A 8 -2.65 1.46 7.23
C THR A 8 -1.19 1.86 7.08
N TYR A 9 -0.80 2.18 5.86
CA TYR A 9 0.57 2.54 5.48
C TYR A 9 0.60 3.83 4.71
N LYS A 10 1.73 4.53 4.71
CA LYS A 10 1.96 5.74 3.95
C LYS A 10 2.59 5.41 2.60
N THR A 11 2.09 6.03 1.52
CA THR A 11 2.72 5.97 0.19
C THR A 11 3.78 7.06 0.05
N ARG A 12 4.69 6.89 -0.92
CA ARG A 12 5.74 7.86 -1.22
C ARG A 12 5.21 9.26 -1.57
N PHE A 13 4.03 9.38 -2.18
CA PHE A 13 3.39 10.66 -2.49
C PHE A 13 2.54 11.23 -1.34
N GLY A 14 2.63 10.65 -0.15
CA GLY A 14 1.95 11.17 1.04
C GLY A 14 0.49 10.74 1.17
N GLY A 15 -0.01 9.90 0.26
CA GLY A 15 -1.26 9.19 0.45
C GLY A 15 -1.12 8.06 1.47
N SER A 16 -2.18 7.27 1.62
CA SER A 16 -2.19 6.10 2.49
C SER A 16 -2.79 4.88 1.82
N VAL A 17 -2.47 3.69 2.35
CA VAL A 17 -3.00 2.41 1.88
C VAL A 17 -3.48 1.61 3.08
N LEU A 18 -4.75 1.23 3.11
CA LEU A 18 -5.25 0.21 4.04
C LEU A 18 -5.14 -1.16 3.39
N ILE A 19 -4.31 -2.04 3.94
CA ILE A 19 -4.16 -3.41 3.44
C ILE A 19 -5.36 -4.25 3.87
N ARG A 20 -6.10 -4.78 2.88
CA ARG A 20 -7.36 -5.50 3.06
C ARG A 20 -7.19 -7.01 3.03
N GLY A 21 -6.17 -7.51 2.33
CA GLY A 21 -5.91 -8.94 2.26
C GLY A 21 -4.66 -9.26 1.46
N GLN A 22 -4.48 -10.55 1.20
CA GLN A 22 -3.38 -11.13 0.44
C GLN A 22 -3.93 -12.20 -0.51
N ASP A 23 -3.40 -12.31 -1.72
CA ASP A 23 -3.73 -13.39 -2.66
C ASP A 23 -2.85 -14.64 -2.43
N ASP A 24 -3.16 -15.72 -3.15
CA ASP A 24 -2.43 -17.01 -3.05
C ASP A 24 -0.96 -16.90 -3.51
N ASP A 25 -0.64 -15.88 -4.32
CA ASP A 25 0.73 -15.58 -4.77
C ASP A 25 1.50 -14.71 -3.74
N GLY A 26 0.87 -14.38 -2.62
CA GLY A 26 1.47 -13.61 -1.53
C GLY A 26 1.46 -12.09 -1.75
N ARG A 27 0.76 -11.58 -2.76
CA ARG A 27 0.62 -10.13 -2.98
C ARG A 27 -0.47 -9.56 -2.09
N PHE A 28 -0.17 -8.42 -1.48
CA PHE A 28 -1.13 -7.71 -0.65
C PHE A 28 -2.01 -6.82 -1.51
N PHE A 29 -3.28 -6.66 -1.17
CA PHE A 29 -4.16 -5.71 -1.82
C PHE A 29 -4.74 -4.71 -0.83
N GLY A 30 -4.96 -3.49 -1.28
CA GLY A 30 -5.44 -2.41 -0.43
C GLY A 30 -6.01 -1.23 -1.19
N ASP A 31 -6.72 -0.37 -0.46
CA ASP A 31 -7.30 0.86 -0.96
C ASP A 31 -6.28 2.00 -0.82
N ILE A 32 -5.89 2.62 -1.94
CA ILE A 32 -5.08 3.83 -1.94
C ILE A 32 -6.00 5.04 -1.75
N LEU A 33 -5.73 5.81 -0.70
CA LEU A 33 -6.26 7.15 -0.48
C LEU A 33 -5.17 8.18 -0.81
N ASP A 34 -5.54 9.24 -1.50
CA ASP A 34 -4.63 10.36 -1.77
C ASP A 34 -4.38 11.17 -0.48
N ALA A 35 -3.45 12.14 -0.54
CA ALA A 35 -3.04 12.93 0.62
C ALA A 35 -4.19 13.78 1.22
N ASP A 36 -5.23 14.06 0.44
CA ASP A 36 -6.46 14.74 0.86
C ASP A 36 -7.54 13.78 1.39
N GLY A 37 -7.25 12.47 1.43
CA GLY A 37 -8.20 11.43 1.85
C GLY A 37 -9.20 11.01 0.77
N ALA A 38 -9.11 11.55 -0.44
CA ALA A 38 -9.95 11.10 -1.54
C ALA A 38 -9.60 9.67 -1.95
N HIS A 39 -10.63 8.85 -2.17
CA HIS A 39 -10.47 7.47 -2.63
C HIS A 39 -9.94 7.49 -4.07
N ASN A 40 -8.74 6.95 -4.29
CA ASN A 40 -8.12 6.93 -5.61
C ASN A 40 -8.42 5.59 -6.31
N ARG A 41 -7.96 4.46 -5.73
CA ARG A 41 -8.07 3.13 -6.37
C ARG A 41 -7.69 1.95 -5.45
N ILE A 42 -8.12 0.75 -5.84
CA ILE A 42 -7.63 -0.52 -5.29
C ILE A 42 -6.33 -0.89 -6.01
N ALA A 43 -5.36 -1.40 -5.25
CA ALA A 43 -4.02 -1.72 -5.71
C ALA A 43 -3.47 -2.98 -5.08
N SER A 44 -2.52 -3.62 -5.77
CA SER A 44 -1.74 -4.74 -5.25
C SER A 44 -0.30 -4.32 -4.98
N PHE A 45 0.33 -4.93 -3.99
CA PHE A 45 1.67 -4.63 -3.51
C PHE A 45 2.45 -5.92 -3.26
N SER A 46 3.76 -5.87 -3.44
CA SER A 46 4.63 -6.92 -2.89
C SER A 46 4.59 -6.93 -1.36
N ASP A 47 5.09 -8.01 -0.77
CA ASP A 47 5.34 -8.14 0.68
C ASP A 47 6.17 -7.00 1.28
N HIS A 48 7.01 -6.36 0.47
CA HIS A 48 7.84 -5.22 0.82
C HIS A 48 7.22 -3.85 0.47
N GLY A 49 5.98 -3.80 -0.01
CA GLY A 49 5.27 -2.55 -0.28
C GLY A 49 5.48 -1.92 -1.65
N GLN A 50 6.06 -2.63 -2.62
CA GLN A 50 6.18 -2.11 -3.99
C GLN A 50 4.86 -2.23 -4.72
N TYR A 51 4.39 -1.13 -5.31
CA TYR A 51 3.15 -1.10 -6.10
C TYR A 51 3.32 -1.80 -7.46
N VAL A 52 4.49 -1.66 -8.09
CA VAL A 52 4.86 -2.35 -9.34
C VAL A 52 6.26 -2.92 -9.20
N THR A 53 6.42 -4.20 -9.53
CA THR A 53 7.73 -4.86 -9.52
C THR A 53 8.66 -4.22 -10.56
N GLY A 54 9.88 -3.89 -10.14
CA GLY A 54 10.95 -3.43 -11.05
C GLY A 54 11.03 -1.93 -11.29
N ARG A 55 10.12 -1.10 -10.74
CA ARG A 55 10.25 0.36 -10.76
C ARG A 55 9.67 0.98 -9.51
N GLN A 56 10.39 1.93 -8.92
CA GLN A 56 9.84 2.75 -7.85
C GLN A 56 8.75 3.70 -8.37
N THR A 57 7.64 3.76 -7.66
CA THR A 57 6.50 4.61 -7.99
C THR A 57 6.12 5.51 -6.82
N GLY A 58 5.31 6.55 -7.09
CA GLY A 58 4.72 7.39 -6.04
C GLY A 58 3.76 6.64 -5.11
N PHE A 59 3.33 5.44 -5.49
CA PHE A 59 2.38 4.62 -4.76
C PHE A 59 3.05 3.55 -3.90
N ASP A 60 4.37 3.42 -3.97
CA ASP A 60 5.10 2.49 -3.11
C ASP A 60 4.88 2.87 -1.65
N ILE A 61 4.64 1.85 -0.83
CA ILE A 61 4.52 1.98 0.61
C ILE A 61 5.92 2.21 1.19
N VAL A 62 6.05 3.25 2.01
CA VAL A 62 7.34 3.66 2.60
C VAL A 62 7.38 3.52 4.11
N GLU A 63 6.22 3.50 4.77
CA GLU A 63 6.13 3.53 6.24
C GLU A 63 4.77 2.96 6.71
N LYS A 64 4.76 2.27 7.86
CA LYS A 64 3.53 1.86 8.54
C LYS A 64 3.01 3.04 9.36
N LEU A 65 1.74 3.41 9.16
CA LEU A 65 1.10 4.41 9.98
C LEU A 65 0.62 3.71 11.26
N VAL A 66 1.25 4.05 12.38
CA VAL A 66 0.83 3.57 13.70
C VAL A 66 -0.33 4.45 14.13
N ALA A 67 -1.46 3.83 14.45
CA ALA A 67 -2.60 4.50 15.07
C ALA A 67 -2.30 4.83 16.54
#